data_AF-X0T6Y3-F1
#
_entry.id   AF-X0T6Y3-F1
#
_cell.length_a   1.000
_cell.length_b   1.000
_cell.length_c   1.000
_cell.angle_alpha   90.00
_cell.angle_beta   90.00
_cell.angle_gamma   90.00
#
_symmetry.space_group_name_H-M   'P 1'
#
loop_
_entity.id
_entity.type
_entity.pdbx_description
1 polymer ?
#
loop_
_entity_poly.entity_id
_entity_poly.type
_entity_poly.pdbx_seq_one_letter_code
_entity_poly.pdbx_strand_id
1 'polypeptide(L)' 'PMEDIVALKIAFRKLKKLQRKVIYYIFEKDLTQTKIAHKLGISQKQVSRIKDSALKELKEDIERD' A
#
# COMPACT_ATOMS: atom_id res chain seq x y z
N PRO A 1 7.30 13.19 -13.41
CA PRO A 1 6.60 14.46 -13.69
C PRO A 1 5.56 14.76 -12.60
N MET A 2 5.07 16.00 -12.47
CA MET A 2 4.02 16.32 -11.47
C MET A 2 2.76 15.48 -11.68
N GLU A 3 2.47 15.09 -12.92
CA GLU A 3 1.35 14.23 -13.31
C GLU A 3 1.42 12.84 -12.66
N ASP A 4 2.58 12.17 -12.68
CA ASP A 4 2.77 10.86 -12.02
C ASP A 4 2.45 10.91 -10.51
N ILE A 5 2.85 12.02 -9.86
CA ILE A 5 2.59 12.24 -8.43
C ILE A 5 1.09 12.43 -8.18
N VAL A 6 0.39 13.12 -9.08
CA VAL A 6 -1.06 13.33 -8.99
C VAL A 6 -1.80 12.02 -9.21
N ALA A 7 -1.47 11.27 -10.28
CA ALA A 7 -2.05 9.95 -10.57
C ALA A 7 -1.85 8.98 -9.40
N LEU A 8 -0.63 8.89 -8.86
CA LEU A 8 -0.35 8.06 -7.69
C LEU A 8 -1.16 8.49 -6.46
N LYS A 9 -1.34 9.79 -6.22
CA LYS A 9 -2.18 10.30 -5.10
C LYS A 9 -3.65 9.91 -5.27
N ILE A 10 -4.17 9.92 -6.49
CA ILE A 10 -5.55 9.51 -6.80
C ILE A 10 -5.69 8.00 -6.60
N ALA A 11 -4.81 7.18 -7.18
CA ALA A 11 -4.77 5.73 -7.00
C ALA A 11 -4.67 5.35 -5.52
N PHE A 12 -3.77 5.99 -4.77
CA PHE A 12 -3.58 5.72 -3.34
C PHE A 12 -4.84 6.00 -2.51
N ARG A 13 -5.69 6.97 -2.90
CA ARG A 13 -6.95 7.26 -2.20
C ARG A 13 -8.00 6.17 -2.38
N LYS A 14 -7.95 5.42 -3.50
CA LYS A 14 -8.89 4.32 -3.81
C LYS A 14 -8.60 3.06 -2.98
N LEU A 15 -7.37 2.88 -2.51
CA LEU A 15 -6.98 1.76 -1.64
C LEU A 15 -7.83 1.67 -0.36
N LYS A 16 -8.16 0.44 0.03
CA LYS A 16 -8.83 0.16 1.31
C LYS A 16 -7.99 0.69 2.47
N LYS A 17 -8.65 1.04 3.58
CA LYS A 17 -8.01 1.62 4.77
C LYS A 17 -6.82 0.79 5.28
N LEU A 18 -6.93 -0.54 5.24
CA LEU A 18 -5.86 -1.42 5.69
C LEU A 18 -4.68 -1.48 4.72
N GLN A 19 -4.94 -1.50 3.40
CA GLN A 19 -3.93 -1.40 2.35
C GLN A 19 -3.14 -0.10 2.47
N ARG A 20 -3.82 1.05 2.60
CA ARG A 20 -3.18 2.35 2.83
C ARG A 20 -2.27 2.35 4.05
N LYS A 21 -2.71 1.77 5.17
CA LYS A 21 -1.89 1.63 6.38
C LYS A 21 -0.64 0.79 6.13
N VAL A 22 -0.77 -0.35 5.45
CA VAL A 22 0.37 -1.23 5.15
C VAL A 22 1.37 -0.54 4.22
N ILE A 23 0.90 0.11 3.15
CA ILE A 23 1.77 0.85 2.22
C ILE A 23 2.43 2.03 2.92
N TYR A 24 1.70 2.81 3.72
CA TYR A 24 2.26 3.88 4.55
C TYR A 24 3.37 3.37 5.47
N TYR A 25 3.13 2.27 6.18
CA TYR A 25 4.15 1.74 7.09
C TYR A 25 5.39 1.20 6.37
N ILE A 26 5.25 0.67 5.16
CA ILE A 26 6.39 0.18 4.38
C ILE A 26 7.21 1.34 3.82
N PHE A 27 6.58 2.26 3.09
CA PHE A 27 7.30 3.24 2.27
C PHE A 27 7.58 4.57 2.98
N GLU A 28 6.77 4.95 3.96
CA GLU A 28 6.95 6.21 4.71
C GLU A 28 7.59 5.98 6.08
N LYS A 29 7.44 4.77 6.66
CA LYS A 29 7.95 4.45 7.99
C LYS A 29 9.02 3.36 8.01
N ASP A 30 9.40 2.84 6.84
CA ASP A 30 10.44 1.81 6.67
C ASP A 30 10.26 0.60 7.62
N LEU A 31 9.02 0.23 7.92
CA LEU A 31 8.72 -0.91 8.78
C LEU A 31 8.75 -2.21 7.97
N THR A 32 9.42 -3.22 8.52
CA THR A 32 9.38 -4.57 7.98
C THR A 32 7.96 -5.16 8.11
N GLN A 33 7.61 -6.10 7.23
CA GLN A 33 6.29 -6.74 7.27
C GLN A 33 6.01 -7.44 8.63
N THR A 34 7.04 -7.96 9.29
CA THR A 34 6.94 -8.53 10.63
C THR A 34 6.60 -7.47 11.69
N LYS A 35 7.27 -6.31 11.68
CA LYS A 35 6.94 -5.20 12.58
C LYS A 35 5.51 -4.69 12.35
N ILE A 36 5.07 -4.63 11.09
CA ILE A 36 3.71 -4.24 10.73
C ILE A 36 2.69 -5.29 11.22
N ALA A 37 2.99 -6.58 11.08
CA ALA A 37 2.15 -7.68 11.54
C ALA A 37 1.88 -7.58 13.05
N HIS A 38 2.93 -7.40 13.85
CA HIS A 38 2.79 -7.14 15.28
C HIS A 38 1.97 -5.89 15.58
N LYS A 39 2.23 -4.78 14.86
CA LYS A 39 1.52 -3.51 15.05
C LYS A 39 0.03 -3.57 14.71
N LEU A 40 -0.34 -4.42 13.75
CA LEU A 40 -1.71 -4.55 13.25
C LEU A 40 -2.46 -5.74 13.86
N GLY A 41 -1.82 -6.57 14.68
CA GLY A 41 -2.42 -7.77 15.27
C GLY A 41 -2.81 -8.83 14.24
N ILE A 42 -2.05 -8.93 13.15
CA ILE A 42 -2.28 -9.90 12.05
C ILE A 42 -0.99 -10.65 11.73
N SER A 43 -1.08 -11.76 10.98
CA SER A 43 0.11 -12.49 10.56
C SER A 43 0.93 -11.74 9.50
N GLN A 44 2.24 -11.98 9.46
CA GLN A 44 3.11 -11.44 8.41
C GLN A 44 2.65 -11.88 7.01
N LYS A 45 2.12 -13.10 6.87
CA LYS A 45 1.52 -13.58 5.60
C LYS A 45 0.31 -12.75 5.17
N GLN A 46 -0.55 -12.32 6.11
CA GLN A 46 -1.64 -11.39 5.82
C GLN A 46 -1.10 -10.02 5.40
N VAL A 47 -0.07 -9.50 6.07
CA VAL A 47 0.60 -8.25 5.64
C VAL A 47 1.14 -8.36 4.22
N SER A 48 1.80 -9.46 3.86
CA SER A 48 2.30 -9.69 2.50
C SER A 48 1.17 -9.62 1.48
N ARG A 49 0.09 -10.38 1.69
CA ARG A 49 -1.06 -10.37 0.78
C ARG A 49 -1.70 -8.98 0.64
N ILE A 50 -1.81 -8.24 1.74
CA ILE A 50 -2.35 -6.88 1.73
C ILE A 50 -1.43 -5.96 0.91
N LYS A 51 -0.11 -6.05 1.09
CA LYS A 51 0.88 -5.29 0.32
C LYS A 51 0.79 -5.63 -1.16
N ASP A 52 0.81 -6.91 -1.52
CA ASP A 52 0.80 -7.35 -2.91
C ASP A 52 -0.51 -6.94 -3.61
N SER A 53 -1.65 -7.08 -2.92
CA SER A 53 -2.95 -6.60 -3.42
C SER A 53 -2.98 -5.08 -3.60
N ALA A 54 -2.41 -4.32 -2.66
CA ALA A 54 -2.36 -2.87 -2.76
C ALA A 54 -1.47 -2.40 -3.93
N LEU A 55 -0.30 -3.02 -4.12
CA LEU A 55 0.60 -2.70 -5.23
C LEU A 55 -0.04 -3.04 -6.58
N LYS A 56 -0.79 -4.14 -6.66
CA LYS A 56 -1.56 -4.49 -7.85
C LYS A 56 -2.63 -3.44 -8.16
N GLU A 57 -3.42 -3.03 -7.17
CA GLU A 57 -4.44 -1.98 -7.34
C GLU A 57 -3.81 -0.65 -7.78
N LEU A 58 -2.70 -0.23 -7.16
CA LEU A 58 -1.99 0.99 -7.56
C LEU A 58 -1.50 0.92 -9.01
N LYS A 59 -0.94 -0.22 -9.43
CA LYS A 59 -0.49 -0.42 -10.80
C LYS A 59 -1.66 -0.35 -11.78
N GLU A 60 -2.74 -1.07 -11.52
CA GLU A 60 -3.92 -1.09 -12.38
C GLU A 60 -4.60 0.28 -12.47
N ASP A 61 -4.61 1.07 -11.38
CA ASP A 61 -5.15 2.43 -11.40
C ASP A 61 -4.29 3.40 -12.22
N ILE A 62 -2.96 3.27 -12.16
CA ILE A 62 -2.04 4.15 -12.89
C ILE A 62 -1.99 3.80 -14.38
N GLU A 63 -2.09 2.51 -14.74
CA GLU A 63 -2.10 2.07 -16.15
C GLU A 63 -3.44 2.33 -16.86
N ARG A 64 -4.48 2.71 -16.12
CA ARG A 64 -5.81 3.06 -16.66
C ARG A 64 -5.97 4.56 -16.97
N ASP A 65 -5.09 5.40 -16.43
CA ASP A 65 -4.98 6.83 -16.75
C ASP A 65 -3.96 7.04 -17.88
#